data_AF-A0A412HAY1-F1
#
_entry.id   AF-A0A412HAY1-F1
#
_cell.length_a   1.000
_cell.length_b   1.000
_cell.length_c   1.000
_cell.angle_alpha   90.00
_cell.angle_beta   90.00
_cell.angle_gamma   90.00
#
_symmetry.space_group_name_H-M   'P 1'
#
loop_
_entity.id
_entity.type
_entity.pdbx_description
1 polymer ?
#
loop_
_entity_poly.entity_id
_entity_poly.type
_entity_poly.pdbx_seq_one_letter_code
_entity_poly.pdbx_strand_id
1 'polypeptide(L)'
;MIPLLTSASWIWFPILALIGICCAFIPDSKTEANNLNYNADKVEPIHIISDKVINISEEKYVSENTSTLKENESHREENILKDSVIHKLDPLFEESARLVMNQQQGSTSLLQRKLIIGYNRARRIMGLLEKAGIVGPANGANLHDVLCKDEVELAERLENLSDDMFQETTKDTNIEDNFDKSSRLVNIGIDLEKEGMIDEAINVYEKSIIYRLPLKHPYERLAILYRKRKDYENEIRVIKIAIEVFMKENERRANMVIDEDNSMYNQVMQALETNESIKYEDEKWAFVQYDVMSYITRLEKAQTLLDKSKNKKE
;
A
#
# COMPACT_ATOMS: atom_id res chain seq x y z
N MET A 1 -58.04 -40.45 -9.07
CA MET A 1 -57.30 -40.85 -10.28
C MET A 1 -57.52 -39.76 -11.31
N ILE A 2 -56.47 -39.00 -11.68
CA ILE A 2 -56.56 -37.74 -12.44
C ILE A 2 -55.45 -37.71 -13.49
N PRO A 3 -55.75 -37.51 -14.80
CA PRO A 3 -54.79 -37.03 -15.81
C PRO A 3 -54.99 -35.52 -16.02
N LEU A 4 -53.98 -34.67 -15.86
CA LEU A 4 -52.82 -34.38 -16.73
C LEU A 4 -53.11 -33.35 -17.83
N LEU A 5 -52.31 -32.28 -17.83
CA LEU A 5 -52.48 -31.07 -18.64
C LEU A 5 -51.86 -31.18 -20.05
N THR A 6 -52.52 -30.48 -20.98
CA THR A 6 -52.03 -29.81 -22.21
C THR A 6 -50.76 -28.94 -21.95
N SER A 7 -49.95 -28.44 -22.88
CA SER A 7 -49.65 -28.59 -24.33
C SER A 7 -48.52 -27.56 -24.65
N ALA A 8 -47.77 -27.50 -25.75
CA ALA A 8 -47.80 -28.19 -27.06
C ALA A 8 -46.35 -28.40 -27.56
N SER A 9 -46.08 -28.41 -28.87
CA SER A 9 -44.72 -28.52 -29.42
C SER A 9 -44.59 -28.10 -30.91
N TRP A 10 -43.38 -27.67 -31.29
CA TRP A 10 -42.80 -27.55 -32.67
C TRP A 10 -43.28 -26.33 -33.50
N ILE A 11 -42.43 -25.39 -33.93
CA ILE A 11 -41.29 -25.41 -34.90
C ILE A 11 -41.74 -25.48 -36.38
N TRP A 12 -41.66 -24.35 -37.10
CA TRP A 12 -41.22 -24.27 -38.52
C TRP A 12 -40.92 -22.81 -38.97
N PHE A 13 -39.72 -22.59 -39.52
CA PHE A 13 -39.32 -21.49 -40.44
C PHE A 13 -39.36 -22.08 -41.89
N PRO A 14 -39.04 -21.36 -43.01
CA PRO A 14 -38.80 -19.93 -43.26
C PRO A 14 -39.58 -19.36 -44.49
N ILE A 15 -39.36 -18.09 -44.90
CA ILE A 15 -38.83 -17.66 -46.24
C ILE A 15 -39.04 -16.16 -46.58
N LEU A 16 -37.92 -15.51 -46.96
CA LEU A 16 -37.68 -14.26 -47.72
C LEU A 16 -38.39 -12.92 -47.41
N ALA A 17 -37.61 -12.04 -46.77
CA ALA A 17 -37.01 -10.82 -47.36
C ALA A 17 -37.86 -9.76 -48.11
N LEU A 18 -37.95 -8.56 -47.52
CA LEU A 18 -37.76 -7.28 -48.21
C LEU A 18 -37.51 -6.15 -47.18
N ILE A 19 -36.76 -5.11 -47.58
CA ILE A 19 -36.27 -3.98 -46.76
C ILE A 19 -35.18 -4.40 -45.75
N GLY A 20 -34.00 -3.79 -45.66
CA GLY A 20 -33.48 -2.64 -46.42
C GLY A 20 -32.66 -1.72 -45.52
N ILE A 21 -31.33 -1.86 -45.59
CA ILE A 21 -30.31 -0.83 -45.30
C ILE A 21 -30.41 -0.12 -43.93
N CYS A 22 -29.54 -0.51 -43.00
CA CYS A 22 -28.80 0.48 -42.18
C CYS A 22 -27.53 -0.13 -41.57
N CYS A 23 -26.56 -0.50 -42.43
CA CYS A 23 -25.18 -0.70 -41.97
C CYS A 23 -24.56 0.68 -41.70
N ALA A 24 -24.60 1.15 -40.46
CA ALA A 24 -23.58 2.07 -39.96
C ALA A 24 -22.32 1.20 -39.73
N PHE A 25 -21.31 1.22 -40.60
CA PHE A 25 -20.50 2.38 -40.96
C PHE A 25 -19.95 3.08 -39.72
N ILE A 26 -19.20 2.32 -38.93
CA ILE A 26 -18.17 2.84 -38.02
C ILE A 26 -17.04 3.33 -38.93
N PRO A 27 -16.75 4.64 -39.01
CA PRO A 27 -15.64 5.11 -39.80
C PRO A 27 -14.33 4.84 -39.07
N ASP A 28 -13.36 4.23 -39.78
CA ASP A 28 -11.95 4.21 -39.37
C ASP A 28 -11.42 5.65 -39.35
N SER A 29 -11.57 6.34 -38.21
CA SER A 29 -10.73 7.49 -37.91
C SER A 29 -9.36 6.97 -37.50
N LYS A 30 -8.46 6.86 -38.49
CA LYS A 30 -7.02 6.86 -38.27
C LYS A 30 -6.67 8.08 -37.42
N THR A 31 -6.67 7.89 -36.11
CA THR A 31 -6.17 8.88 -35.18
C THR A 31 -4.67 8.64 -35.16
N GLU A 32 -3.93 9.52 -35.83
CA GLU A 32 -2.47 9.49 -35.81
C GLU A 32 -2.05 9.48 -34.34
N ALA A 33 -1.34 8.43 -33.94
CA ALA A 33 -0.73 8.32 -32.63
C ALA A 33 0.32 9.43 -32.54
N ASN A 34 -0.11 10.60 -32.07
CA ASN A 34 0.78 11.71 -31.78
C ASN A 34 1.71 11.24 -30.66
N ASN A 35 2.92 10.86 -31.05
CA ASN A 35 3.99 10.43 -30.17
C ASN A 35 4.30 11.53 -29.15
N LEU A 36 3.60 11.51 -28.02
CA LEU A 36 3.97 12.26 -26.82
C LEU A 36 5.23 11.60 -26.26
N ASN A 37 6.37 12.00 -26.84
CA ASN A 37 7.70 11.62 -26.41
C ASN A 37 7.99 12.21 -25.02
N TYR A 38 7.44 11.57 -23.99
CA TYR A 38 7.71 11.85 -22.58
C TYR A 38 9.16 11.41 -22.28
N ASN A 39 10.09 12.33 -22.58
CA ASN A 39 11.49 12.17 -22.23
C ASN A 39 11.62 12.21 -20.69
N ALA A 40 11.81 11.04 -20.09
CA ALA A 40 11.93 10.89 -18.63
C ALA A 40 13.17 11.62 -18.05
N ASP A 41 14.15 11.96 -18.88
CA ASP A 41 15.47 12.48 -18.48
C ASP A 41 15.53 13.97 -18.13
N LYS A 42 14.39 14.70 -18.07
CA LYS A 42 14.38 16.17 -17.83
C LYS A 42 13.31 16.69 -16.85
N VAL A 43 12.98 15.92 -15.81
CA VAL A 43 12.25 16.46 -14.65
C VAL A 43 13.25 16.82 -13.55
N GLU A 44 13.45 18.11 -13.30
CA GLU A 44 14.26 18.58 -12.18
C GLU A 44 13.64 18.09 -10.85
N PRO A 45 14.45 17.62 -9.88
CA PRO A 45 13.94 17.05 -8.65
C PRO A 45 13.28 18.13 -7.79
N ILE A 46 11.95 18.10 -7.73
CA ILE A 46 11.17 18.96 -6.83
C ILE A 46 11.59 18.61 -5.39
N HIS A 47 12.09 19.62 -4.67
CA HIS A 47 12.64 19.45 -3.33
C HIS A 47 11.69 18.68 -2.40
N ILE A 48 12.22 17.60 -1.84
CA ILE A 48 11.59 16.80 -0.79
C ILE A 48 11.24 17.74 0.36
N ILE A 49 9.95 17.81 0.72
CA ILE A 49 9.52 18.45 1.97
C ILE A 49 10.07 17.57 3.09
N SER A 50 11.15 18.03 3.72
CA SER A 50 11.95 17.26 4.68
C SER A 50 11.12 16.70 5.84
N ASP A 51 11.56 15.55 6.37
CA ASP A 51 10.95 14.76 7.46
C ASP A 51 10.53 15.59 8.69
N LYS A 52 11.16 16.75 8.88
CA LYS A 52 10.83 17.76 9.89
C LYS A 52 9.34 18.13 9.95
N VAL A 53 8.60 18.13 8.82
CA VAL A 53 7.16 18.50 8.82
C VAL A 53 6.27 17.39 9.39
N ILE A 54 6.70 16.13 9.32
CA ILE A 54 5.92 14.98 9.80
C ILE A 54 5.91 14.98 11.34
N ASN A 55 7.09 15.03 11.97
CA ASN A 55 7.24 15.07 13.43
C ASN A 55 6.46 16.23 14.09
N ILE A 56 6.50 17.44 13.52
CA ILE A 56 5.82 18.63 14.07
C ILE A 56 4.30 18.40 14.23
N SER A 57 3.70 17.51 13.43
CA SER A 57 2.28 17.20 13.51
C SER A 57 1.90 16.05 14.46
N GLU A 58 2.87 15.21 14.84
CA GLU A 58 2.67 14.12 15.80
C GLU A 58 2.98 14.59 17.24
N GLU A 59 4.08 15.34 17.43
CA GLU A 59 4.46 15.93 18.73
C GLU A 59 3.32 16.74 19.36
N LYS A 60 2.55 17.47 18.53
CA LYS A 60 1.49 18.37 18.99
C LYS A 60 0.24 17.66 19.52
N TYR A 61 0.02 16.39 19.17
CA TYR A 61 -1.10 15.59 19.68
C TYR A 61 -0.75 14.85 20.98
N VAL A 62 0.56 14.66 21.25
CA VAL A 62 1.07 13.96 22.44
C VAL A 62 1.40 14.93 23.58
N SER A 63 1.85 16.15 23.28
CA SER A 63 2.37 17.10 24.27
C SER A 63 1.34 17.69 25.25
N GLU A 64 0.05 17.52 25.02
CA GLU A 64 -1.00 18.14 25.86
C GLU A 64 -1.34 17.30 27.11
N ASN A 65 -0.81 16.07 27.22
CA ASN A 65 -1.08 15.11 28.30
C ASN A 65 0.18 14.58 29.00
N THR A 66 1.06 15.45 29.53
CA THR A 66 1.91 15.15 30.70
C THR A 66 2.63 16.42 31.19
N SER A 67 2.17 16.99 32.31
CA SER A 67 2.89 18.05 33.01
C SER A 67 3.07 17.69 34.49
N THR A 68 4.16 18.21 35.08
CA THR A 68 4.60 18.08 36.49
C THR A 68 5.30 16.76 36.88
N LEU A 69 6.64 16.82 37.03
CA LEU A 69 7.38 16.74 38.31
C LEU A 69 8.87 16.39 38.08
N LYS A 70 9.74 17.41 38.15
CA LYS A 70 11.19 17.23 38.24
C LYS A 70 11.62 16.91 39.67
N GLU A 71 12.58 15.98 39.80
CA GLU A 71 13.73 15.91 40.72
C GLU A 71 14.19 14.45 40.86
N ASN A 72 15.47 14.21 41.22
CA ASN A 72 16.21 12.93 41.26
C ASN A 72 16.93 12.54 39.94
N GLU A 73 17.84 13.40 39.48
CA GLU A 73 18.36 13.38 38.09
C GLU A 73 19.47 12.34 37.76
N SER A 74 20.08 11.60 38.70
CA SER A 74 21.19 10.66 38.37
C SER A 74 20.83 9.18 38.21
N HIS A 75 19.69 8.72 38.74
CA HIS A 75 19.18 7.35 38.53
C HIS A 75 17.91 7.30 37.67
N ARG A 76 17.36 8.47 37.31
CA ARG A 76 16.23 8.58 36.38
C ARG A 76 16.68 8.54 34.93
N GLU A 77 17.79 9.17 34.56
CA GLU A 77 18.21 9.25 33.14
C GLU A 77 18.46 7.86 32.53
N GLU A 78 19.10 6.95 33.28
CA GLU A 78 19.33 5.58 32.84
C GLU A 78 18.02 4.77 32.70
N ASN A 79 17.07 4.94 33.62
CA ASN A 79 15.76 4.28 33.54
C ASN A 79 14.83 4.89 32.48
N ILE A 80 14.89 6.21 32.26
CA ILE A 80 14.12 6.90 31.21
C ILE A 80 14.66 6.48 29.83
N LEU A 81 15.98 6.30 29.69
CA LEU A 81 16.57 5.78 28.46
C LEU A 81 16.13 4.31 28.24
N LYS A 82 16.18 3.45 29.28
CA LYS A 82 15.71 2.05 29.25
C LYS A 82 14.23 1.94 28.84
N ASP A 83 13.34 2.69 29.51
CA ASP A 83 11.91 2.77 29.12
C ASP A 83 11.76 3.27 27.68
N SER A 84 12.54 4.27 27.24
CA SER A 84 12.44 4.78 25.87
C SER A 84 12.82 3.73 24.81
N VAL A 85 13.81 2.86 25.08
CA VAL A 85 14.23 1.80 24.16
C VAL A 85 13.18 0.68 24.12
N ILE A 86 12.67 0.25 25.27
CA ILE A 86 11.61 -0.77 25.34
C ILE A 86 10.30 -0.24 24.71
N HIS A 87 9.96 1.03 24.90
CA HIS A 87 8.80 1.68 24.24
C HIS A 87 8.97 1.91 22.72
N LYS A 88 10.20 1.92 22.18
CA LYS A 88 10.45 1.92 20.72
C LYS A 88 10.23 0.54 20.08
N LEU A 89 10.36 -0.55 20.86
CA LEU A 89 10.14 -1.91 20.38
C LEU A 89 8.64 -2.24 20.29
N ASP A 90 8.29 -3.39 19.72
CA ASP A 90 6.89 -3.84 19.69
C ASP A 90 6.38 -4.01 21.14
N PRO A 91 5.18 -3.52 21.52
CA PRO A 91 4.66 -3.65 22.87
C PRO A 91 4.55 -5.09 23.41
N LEU A 92 4.58 -6.10 22.54
CA LEU A 92 4.56 -7.52 22.90
C LEU A 92 5.95 -8.17 22.87
N PHE A 93 7.03 -7.39 22.68
CA PHE A 93 8.39 -7.90 22.54
C PHE A 93 8.87 -8.66 23.79
N GLU A 94 8.75 -8.04 24.97
CA GLU A 94 9.15 -8.67 26.24
C GLU A 94 8.29 -9.91 26.55
N GLU A 95 6.97 -9.83 26.36
CA GLU A 95 6.06 -10.96 26.53
C GLU A 95 6.41 -12.12 25.58
N SER A 96 6.78 -11.81 24.33
CA SER A 96 7.24 -12.78 23.35
C SER A 96 8.57 -13.42 23.74
N ALA A 97 9.50 -12.65 24.28
CA ALA A 97 10.78 -13.15 24.78
C ALA A 97 10.57 -14.15 25.93
N ARG A 98 9.79 -13.75 26.94
CA ARG A 98 9.38 -14.59 28.08
C ARG A 98 8.65 -15.85 27.59
N LEU A 99 7.75 -15.73 26.62
CA LEU A 99 7.01 -16.85 26.05
C LEU A 99 7.92 -17.86 25.33
N VAL A 100 8.84 -17.37 24.49
CA VAL A 100 9.78 -18.23 23.74
C VAL A 100 10.78 -18.91 24.68
N MET A 101 11.29 -18.20 25.68
CA MET A 101 12.11 -18.77 26.76
C MET A 101 11.34 -19.87 27.51
N ASN A 102 10.13 -19.61 27.98
CA ASN A 102 9.33 -20.60 28.74
C ASN A 102 8.92 -21.83 27.93
N GLN A 103 8.79 -21.73 26.60
CA GLN A 103 8.46 -22.85 25.73
C GLN A 103 9.70 -23.52 25.12
N GLN A 104 10.89 -22.92 25.24
CA GLN A 104 12.14 -23.32 24.57
C GLN A 104 11.96 -23.61 23.06
N GLN A 105 11.06 -22.87 22.40
CA GLN A 105 10.73 -23.02 20.98
C GLN A 105 10.46 -21.66 20.32
N GLY A 106 11.43 -21.11 19.59
CA GLY A 106 11.25 -19.87 18.82
C GLY A 106 10.55 -20.12 17.49
N SER A 107 9.22 -20.10 17.43
CA SER A 107 8.49 -20.19 16.15
C SER A 107 7.43 -19.10 15.98
N THR A 108 7.33 -18.56 14.77
CA THR A 108 6.36 -17.49 14.45
C THR A 108 4.90 -17.96 14.60
N SER A 109 4.63 -19.26 14.47
CA SER A 109 3.33 -19.88 14.71
C SER A 109 3.00 -20.11 16.19
N LEU A 110 4.01 -20.12 17.08
CA LEU A 110 3.78 -20.06 18.53
C LEU A 110 3.30 -18.66 18.92
N LEU A 111 4.02 -17.61 18.52
CA LEU A 111 3.68 -16.22 18.85
C LEU A 111 2.27 -15.84 18.38
N GLN A 112 1.92 -16.14 17.12
CA GLN A 112 0.56 -15.89 16.57
C GLN A 112 -0.54 -16.50 17.44
N ARG A 113 -0.40 -17.77 17.85
CA ARG A 113 -1.45 -18.50 18.57
C ARG A 113 -1.55 -18.12 20.05
N LYS A 114 -0.43 -17.72 20.66
CA LYS A 114 -0.36 -17.39 22.09
C LYS A 114 -0.67 -15.93 22.39
N LEU A 115 -0.25 -15.02 21.51
CA LEU A 115 -0.43 -13.58 21.67
C LEU A 115 -1.53 -12.99 20.76
N ILE A 116 -2.19 -13.84 19.96
CA ILE A 116 -3.31 -13.48 19.08
C ILE A 116 -2.92 -12.33 18.12
N ILE A 117 -1.74 -12.45 17.51
CA ILE A 117 -1.18 -11.50 16.55
C ILE A 117 -1.10 -12.07 15.14
N GLY A 118 -1.16 -11.21 14.13
CA GLY A 118 -0.97 -11.60 12.73
C GLY A 118 0.45 -12.06 12.40
N TYR A 119 0.58 -12.88 11.35
CA TYR A 119 1.84 -13.50 10.91
C TYR A 119 3.00 -12.52 10.75
N ASN A 120 2.77 -11.39 10.08
CA ASN A 120 3.80 -10.39 9.82
C ASN A 120 4.33 -9.78 11.14
N ARG A 121 3.44 -9.40 12.07
CA ARG A 121 3.85 -8.90 13.39
C ARG A 121 4.63 -9.95 14.18
N ALA A 122 4.19 -11.21 14.16
CA ALA A 122 4.92 -12.32 14.80
C ALA A 122 6.30 -12.56 14.19
N ARG A 123 6.44 -12.44 12.86
CA ARG A 123 7.73 -12.51 12.16
C ARG A 123 8.64 -11.35 12.54
N ARG A 124 8.13 -10.11 12.57
CA ARG A 124 8.89 -8.92 13.00
C ARG A 124 9.41 -9.09 14.43
N ILE A 125 8.56 -9.51 15.36
CA ILE A 125 8.97 -9.76 16.74
C ILE A 125 10.05 -10.86 16.81
N MET A 126 9.91 -11.97 16.07
CA MET A 126 10.94 -13.01 16.04
C MET A 126 12.30 -12.48 15.54
N GLY A 127 12.31 -11.64 14.50
CA GLY A 127 13.54 -10.98 14.04
C GLY A 127 14.15 -10.00 15.04
N LEU A 128 13.32 -9.32 15.85
CA LEU A 128 13.81 -8.51 16.98
C LEU A 128 14.42 -9.40 18.09
N LEU A 129 13.81 -10.55 18.39
CA LEU A 129 14.34 -11.51 19.38
C LEU A 129 15.68 -12.12 18.91
N GLU A 130 15.85 -12.32 17.61
CA GLU A 130 17.10 -12.79 16.99
C GLU A 130 18.21 -11.74 17.15
N LYS A 131 17.91 -10.47 16.80
CA LYS A 131 18.83 -9.34 17.02
C LYS A 131 19.20 -9.12 18.48
N ALA A 132 18.26 -9.33 19.40
CA ALA A 132 18.49 -9.27 20.84
C ALA A 132 19.29 -10.48 21.40
N GLY A 133 19.66 -11.45 20.56
CA GLY A 133 20.37 -12.66 20.98
C GLY A 133 19.55 -13.58 21.91
N ILE A 134 18.22 -13.43 21.92
CA ILE A 134 17.29 -14.25 22.72
C ILE A 134 16.97 -15.54 21.97
N VAL A 135 16.92 -15.48 20.63
CA VAL A 135 16.86 -16.64 19.73
C VAL A 135 18.00 -16.61 18.72
N GLY A 136 18.36 -17.78 18.19
CA GLY A 136 19.33 -17.94 17.12
C GLY A 136 18.74 -17.76 15.72
N PRO A 137 19.56 -17.94 14.67
CA PRO A 137 19.12 -17.84 13.28
C PRO A 137 18.10 -18.94 12.91
N ALA A 138 17.30 -18.66 11.88
CA ALA A 138 16.24 -19.57 11.42
C ALA A 138 16.80 -20.86 10.78
N ASN A 139 16.57 -22.00 11.43
CA ASN A 139 17.01 -23.32 10.96
C ASN A 139 16.02 -23.95 9.95
N GLY A 140 15.81 -23.29 8.80
CA GLY A 140 15.10 -23.81 7.62
C GLY A 140 13.59 -24.10 7.74
N ALA A 141 13.06 -24.27 8.96
CA ALA A 141 11.68 -24.66 9.24
C ALA A 141 10.85 -23.56 9.94
N ASN A 142 11.31 -22.30 9.92
CA ASN A 142 10.80 -21.20 10.76
C ASN A 142 10.86 -21.48 12.28
N LEU A 143 11.77 -22.38 12.67
CA LEU A 143 12.18 -22.59 14.06
C LEU A 143 13.54 -21.92 14.27
N HIS A 144 13.63 -21.20 15.39
CA HIS A 144 14.84 -20.58 15.92
C HIS A 144 15.19 -21.28 17.23
N ASP A 145 16.46 -21.59 17.41
CA ASP A 145 16.98 -22.15 18.67
C ASP A 145 16.90 -21.08 19.75
N VAL A 146 16.45 -21.43 20.96
CA VAL A 146 16.35 -20.45 22.05
C VAL A 146 17.69 -20.36 22.76
N LEU A 147 18.30 -19.18 22.73
CA LEU A 147 19.62 -18.93 23.31
C LEU A 147 19.56 -18.57 24.80
N CYS A 148 18.36 -18.26 25.30
CA CYS A 148 18.09 -17.91 26.68
C CYS A 148 17.38 -19.04 27.43
N LYS A 149 17.92 -19.46 28.58
CA LYS A 149 17.39 -20.61 29.34
C LYS A 149 16.67 -20.19 30.61
N ASP A 150 17.17 -19.17 31.29
CA ASP A 150 16.68 -18.75 32.60
C ASP A 150 16.27 -17.26 32.60
N GLU A 151 15.30 -16.93 33.46
CA GLU A 151 14.75 -15.57 33.61
C GLU A 151 15.83 -14.51 33.94
N VAL A 152 16.90 -14.89 34.65
CA VAL A 152 18.04 -14.02 34.97
C VAL A 152 18.83 -13.65 33.71
N GLU A 153 19.07 -14.64 32.84
CA GLU A 153 19.77 -14.48 31.57
C GLU A 153 18.92 -13.67 30.57
N LEU A 154 17.59 -13.77 30.68
CA LEU A 154 16.65 -12.96 29.89
C LEU A 154 16.70 -11.50 30.35
N ALA A 155 16.61 -11.26 31.66
CA ALA A 155 16.70 -9.92 32.24
C ALA A 155 18.03 -9.23 31.87
N GLU A 156 19.15 -9.95 31.94
CA GLU A 156 20.47 -9.43 31.54
C GLU A 156 20.51 -9.07 30.04
N ARG A 157 19.95 -9.91 29.14
CA ARG A 157 19.88 -9.57 27.71
C ARG A 157 18.96 -8.39 27.42
N LEU A 158 17.84 -8.26 28.14
CA LEU A 158 16.92 -7.13 28.02
C LEU A 158 17.54 -5.83 28.56
N GLU A 159 18.30 -5.88 29.65
CA GLU A 159 19.00 -4.71 30.21
C GLU A 159 20.14 -4.21 29.31
N ASN A 160 20.80 -5.12 28.58
CA ASN A 160 21.88 -4.79 27.63
C ASN A 160 21.40 -4.38 26.22
N LEU A 161 20.09 -4.15 26.00
CA LEU A 161 19.56 -3.66 24.73
C LEU A 161 19.99 -2.21 24.46
N SER A 162 20.92 -1.99 23.54
CA SER A 162 21.31 -0.65 23.07
C SER A 162 20.57 -0.24 21.78
N ASP A 163 20.29 1.06 21.65
CA ASP A 163 19.59 1.66 20.48
C ASP A 163 20.32 1.36 19.16
N ASP A 164 21.65 1.17 19.22
CA ASP A 164 22.53 0.87 18.10
C ASP A 164 22.23 -0.49 17.44
N MET A 165 21.78 -1.50 18.20
CA MET A 165 21.53 -2.86 17.70
C MET A 165 20.36 -2.95 16.71
N PHE A 166 19.51 -1.92 16.67
CA PHE A 166 18.30 -1.89 15.84
C PHE A 166 18.34 -0.84 14.72
N GLN A 167 19.43 -0.06 14.61
CA GLN A 167 19.65 0.94 13.53
C GLN A 167 19.63 0.29 12.13
N GLU A 168 20.20 -0.91 11.98
CA GLU A 168 20.32 -1.62 10.69
C GLU A 168 19.01 -2.22 10.16
N THR A 169 17.91 -2.16 10.90
CA THR A 169 16.63 -2.71 10.41
C THR A 169 16.05 -1.90 9.24
N THR A 170 16.48 -0.65 9.09
CA THR A 170 15.87 0.41 8.26
C THR A 170 15.93 0.25 6.74
N LYS A 171 16.53 -0.79 6.16
CA LYS A 171 16.45 -1.04 4.70
C LYS A 171 15.32 -1.98 4.32
N ASP A 172 15.18 -3.12 4.98
CA ASP A 172 14.16 -4.11 4.62
C ASP A 172 12.85 -3.97 5.43
N THR A 173 12.87 -3.39 6.64
CA THR A 173 11.59 -3.11 7.34
C THR A 173 10.85 -1.90 6.80
N ASN A 174 11.54 -1.00 6.09
CA ASN A 174 10.95 0.26 5.64
C ASN A 174 9.73 0.01 4.71
N ILE A 175 9.76 -1.02 3.86
CA ILE A 175 8.62 -1.29 2.94
C ILE A 175 7.39 -1.83 3.68
N GLU A 176 7.57 -2.79 4.60
CA GLU A 176 6.45 -3.39 5.35
C GLU A 176 5.86 -2.40 6.37
N ASP A 177 6.70 -1.60 7.03
CA ASP A 177 6.27 -0.53 7.93
C ASP A 177 5.59 0.62 7.17
N ASN A 178 6.09 1.02 5.99
CA ASN A 178 5.42 2.03 5.15
C ASN A 178 4.05 1.55 4.64
N PHE A 179 3.90 0.25 4.35
CA PHE A 179 2.60 -0.32 3.98
C PHE A 179 1.61 -0.30 5.15
N ASP A 180 2.04 -0.73 6.35
CA ASP A 180 1.22 -0.68 7.57
C ASP A 180 0.83 0.78 7.90
N LYS A 181 1.76 1.73 7.80
CA LYS A 181 1.54 3.17 8.01
C LYS A 181 0.57 3.78 7.01
N SER A 182 0.80 3.58 5.71
CA SER A 182 -0.07 4.11 4.65
C SER A 182 -1.49 3.53 4.76
N SER A 183 -1.63 2.23 5.06
CA SER A 183 -2.93 1.58 5.27
C SER A 183 -3.70 2.16 6.48
N ARG A 184 -3.00 2.45 7.59
CA ARG A 184 -3.59 3.13 8.76
C ARG A 184 -4.07 4.53 8.41
N LEU A 185 -3.25 5.32 7.70
CA LEU A 185 -3.61 6.66 7.26
C LEU A 185 -4.84 6.63 6.33
N VAL A 186 -4.89 5.70 5.37
CA VAL A 186 -6.07 5.53 4.49
C VAL A 186 -7.34 5.28 5.30
N ASN A 187 -7.30 4.40 6.31
CA ASN A 187 -8.47 4.12 7.16
C ASN A 187 -8.89 5.35 7.98
N ILE A 188 -7.94 6.07 8.58
CA ILE A 188 -8.22 7.33 9.32
C ILE A 188 -8.87 8.37 8.39
N GLY A 189 -8.37 8.52 7.16
CA GLY A 189 -8.96 9.41 6.15
C GLY A 189 -10.40 9.03 5.78
N ILE A 190 -10.70 7.73 5.69
CA ILE A 190 -12.05 7.21 5.45
C ILE A 190 -13.00 7.55 6.61
N ASP A 191 -12.55 7.42 7.85
CA ASP A 191 -13.37 7.70 9.02
C ASP A 191 -13.63 9.21 9.19
N LEU A 192 -12.61 10.05 8.98
CA LEU A 192 -12.76 11.52 8.91
C LEU A 192 -13.73 11.96 7.79
N GLU A 193 -13.74 11.29 6.63
CA GLU A 193 -14.73 11.55 5.58
C GLU A 193 -16.17 11.19 6.02
N LYS A 194 -16.37 10.13 6.82
CA LYS A 194 -17.70 9.77 7.36
C LYS A 194 -18.19 10.80 8.38
N GLU A 195 -17.28 11.36 9.18
CA GLU A 195 -17.55 12.40 10.17
C GLU A 195 -17.74 13.80 9.53
N GLY A 196 -17.43 13.94 8.24
CA GLY A 196 -17.53 15.22 7.50
C GLY A 196 -16.32 16.14 7.67
N MET A 197 -15.24 15.65 8.29
CA MET A 197 -13.97 16.34 8.49
C MET A 197 -13.10 16.28 7.23
N ILE A 198 -13.56 16.97 6.18
CA ILE A 198 -13.00 16.86 4.82
C ILE A 198 -11.58 17.45 4.71
N ASP A 199 -11.26 18.51 5.44
CA ASP A 199 -9.93 19.12 5.40
C ASP A 199 -8.87 18.21 6.05
N GLU A 200 -9.22 17.61 7.18
CA GLU A 200 -8.42 16.65 7.90
C GLU A 200 -8.24 15.36 7.10
N ALA A 201 -9.31 14.87 6.45
CA ALA A 201 -9.24 13.73 5.55
C ALA A 201 -8.29 13.95 4.38
N ILE A 202 -8.30 15.14 3.74
CA ILE A 202 -7.35 15.49 2.67
C ILE A 202 -5.91 15.45 3.20
N ASN A 203 -5.64 16.07 4.34
CA ASN A 203 -4.30 16.08 4.96
C ASN A 203 -3.81 14.64 5.27
N VAL A 204 -4.69 13.77 5.77
CA VAL A 204 -4.34 12.38 6.06
C VAL A 204 -4.12 11.55 4.79
N TYR A 205 -4.93 11.74 3.74
CA TYR A 205 -4.69 11.07 2.46
C TYR A 205 -3.40 11.58 1.77
N GLU A 206 -3.09 12.87 1.83
CA GLU A 206 -1.81 13.42 1.33
C GLU A 206 -0.63 12.77 2.03
N LYS A 207 -0.69 12.59 3.36
CA LYS A 207 0.34 11.81 4.10
C LYS A 207 0.43 10.36 3.63
N SER A 208 -0.69 9.71 3.30
CA SER A 208 -0.70 8.30 2.87
C SER A 208 0.01 8.06 1.52
N ILE A 209 -0.03 9.04 0.61
CA ILE A 209 0.56 8.93 -0.74
C ILE A 209 2.05 9.28 -0.81
N ILE A 210 2.65 9.83 0.26
CA ILE A 210 4.09 10.12 0.35
C ILE A 210 4.92 8.87 0.00
N TYR A 211 4.48 7.70 0.48
CA TYR A 211 5.13 6.41 0.28
C TYR A 211 5.02 5.84 -1.14
N ARG A 212 4.26 6.49 -2.05
CA ARG A 212 4.09 6.09 -3.46
C ARG A 212 3.68 4.62 -3.66
N LEU A 213 2.88 4.09 -2.73
CA LEU A 213 2.36 2.74 -2.79
C LEU A 213 1.16 2.65 -3.77
N PRO A 214 0.93 1.51 -4.45
CA PRO A 214 -0.16 1.32 -5.41
C PRO A 214 -1.52 1.08 -4.74
N LEU A 215 -1.90 1.99 -3.83
CA LEU A 215 -3.19 2.00 -3.13
C LEU A 215 -4.16 2.96 -3.84
N LYS A 216 -5.13 2.43 -4.59
CA LYS A 216 -6.07 3.23 -5.41
C LYS A 216 -6.80 4.33 -4.63
N HIS A 217 -7.37 3.96 -3.47
CA HIS A 217 -8.31 4.77 -2.72
C HIS A 217 -7.83 6.21 -2.45
N PRO A 218 -6.67 6.47 -1.80
CA PRO A 218 -6.26 7.84 -1.51
C PRO A 218 -6.07 8.72 -2.75
N TYR A 219 -5.50 8.21 -3.86
CA TYR A 219 -5.38 8.98 -5.10
C TYR A 219 -6.75 9.32 -5.69
N GLU A 220 -7.66 8.35 -5.76
CA GLU A 220 -9.02 8.54 -6.28
C GLU A 220 -9.82 9.53 -5.43
N ARG A 221 -9.73 9.43 -4.09
CA ARG A 221 -10.39 10.35 -3.15
C ARG A 221 -9.83 11.76 -3.25
N LEU A 222 -8.52 11.94 -3.14
CA LEU A 222 -7.88 13.26 -3.26
C LEU A 222 -8.27 13.95 -4.57
N ALA A 223 -8.22 13.25 -5.71
CA ALA A 223 -8.64 13.80 -6.99
C ALA A 223 -10.13 14.19 -7.02
N ILE A 224 -11.02 13.51 -6.28
CA ILE A 224 -12.44 13.89 -6.13
C ILE A 224 -12.60 15.13 -5.24
N LEU A 225 -11.86 15.19 -4.14
CA LEU A 225 -11.94 16.27 -3.15
C LEU A 225 -11.38 17.58 -3.72
N TYR A 226 -10.23 17.54 -4.40
CA TYR A 226 -9.66 18.68 -5.11
C TYR A 226 -10.54 19.18 -6.26
N ARG A 227 -11.12 18.28 -7.08
CA ARG A 227 -12.12 18.63 -8.10
C ARG A 227 -13.30 19.41 -7.50
N LYS A 228 -13.87 18.94 -6.38
CA LYS A 228 -14.99 19.59 -5.68
C LYS A 228 -14.63 21.01 -5.21
N ARG A 229 -13.40 21.21 -4.73
CA ARG A 229 -12.85 22.50 -4.28
C ARG A 229 -12.49 23.45 -5.44
N LYS A 230 -12.48 22.94 -6.67
CA LYS A 230 -11.95 23.60 -7.88
C LYS A 230 -10.44 23.90 -7.81
N ASP A 231 -9.73 23.13 -7.00
CA ASP A 231 -8.27 23.13 -6.91
C ASP A 231 -7.74 22.15 -7.96
N TYR A 232 -7.57 22.65 -9.17
CA TYR A 232 -7.26 21.81 -10.33
C TYR A 232 -5.76 21.50 -10.40
N GLU A 233 -4.93 22.39 -9.84
CA GLU A 233 -3.50 22.24 -9.67
C GLU A 233 -3.17 21.02 -8.80
N ASN A 234 -3.79 20.86 -7.62
CA ASN A 234 -3.57 19.69 -6.78
C ASN A 234 -4.24 18.42 -7.34
N GLU A 235 -5.40 18.51 -7.99
CA GLU A 235 -5.98 17.39 -8.71
C GLU A 235 -5.01 16.84 -9.78
N ILE A 236 -4.41 17.73 -10.58
CA ILE A 236 -3.38 17.37 -11.58
C ILE A 236 -2.14 16.75 -10.92
N ARG A 237 -1.66 17.32 -9.81
CA ARG A 237 -0.49 16.80 -9.05
C ARG A 237 -0.73 15.36 -8.61
N VAL A 238 -1.84 15.10 -7.94
CA VAL A 238 -2.18 13.76 -7.41
C VAL A 238 -2.39 12.75 -8.54
N ILE A 239 -3.08 13.13 -9.62
CA ILE A 239 -3.30 12.23 -10.77
C ILE A 239 -1.98 11.86 -11.45
N LYS A 240 -1.03 12.81 -11.60
CA LYS A 240 0.30 12.49 -12.15
C LYS A 240 1.06 11.48 -11.28
N ILE A 241 1.03 11.65 -9.95
CA ILE A 241 1.65 10.68 -9.02
C ILE A 241 0.98 9.31 -9.15
N ALA A 242 -0.36 9.27 -9.26
CA ALA A 242 -1.08 8.02 -9.44
C ALA A 242 -0.68 7.28 -10.73
N ILE A 243 -0.59 8.00 -11.86
CA ILE A 243 -0.15 7.44 -13.15
C ILE A 243 1.26 6.83 -13.00
N GLU A 244 2.21 7.59 -12.44
CA GLU A 244 3.59 7.12 -12.22
C GLU A 244 3.64 5.84 -11.36
N VAL A 245 2.91 5.83 -10.24
CA VAL A 245 2.85 4.70 -9.30
C VAL A 245 2.22 3.46 -9.93
N PHE A 246 1.09 3.61 -10.64
CA PHE A 246 0.38 2.49 -11.22
C PHE A 246 1.04 1.96 -12.49
N MET A 247 1.66 2.80 -13.32
CA MET A 247 2.49 2.33 -14.44
C MET A 247 3.68 1.50 -13.95
N LYS A 248 4.44 2.02 -12.97
CA LYS A 248 5.59 1.30 -12.39
C LYS A 248 5.20 -0.04 -11.75
N GLU A 249 4.04 -0.12 -11.12
CA GLU A 249 3.53 -1.38 -10.56
C GLU A 249 3.00 -2.34 -11.64
N ASN A 250 2.47 -1.83 -12.76
CA ASN A 250 2.13 -2.64 -13.94
C ASN A 250 3.40 -3.25 -14.57
N GLU A 251 4.44 -2.44 -14.78
CA GLU A 251 5.77 -2.90 -15.24
C GLU A 251 6.36 -3.96 -14.29
N ARG A 252 6.30 -3.72 -12.97
CA ARG A 252 6.79 -4.69 -11.98
C ARG A 252 6.07 -6.04 -12.08
N ARG A 253 4.75 -6.04 -12.31
CA ARG A 253 3.97 -7.27 -12.51
C ARG A 253 4.24 -7.94 -13.84
N ALA A 254 4.42 -7.16 -14.90
CA ALA A 254 4.79 -7.66 -16.21
C ALA A 254 6.12 -8.42 -16.14
N ASN A 255 7.13 -7.83 -15.49
CA ASN A 255 8.43 -8.47 -15.28
C ASN A 255 8.30 -9.78 -14.48
N MET A 256 7.48 -9.84 -13.42
CA MET A 256 7.25 -11.11 -12.70
C MET A 256 6.71 -12.22 -13.61
N VAL A 257 5.75 -11.91 -14.48
CA VAL A 257 5.16 -12.90 -15.42
C VAL A 257 6.20 -13.35 -16.46
N ILE A 258 7.07 -12.44 -16.90
CA ILE A 258 8.15 -12.73 -17.85
C ILE A 258 9.28 -13.56 -17.22
N ASP A 259 9.61 -13.28 -15.95
CA ASP A 259 10.60 -14.04 -15.18
C ASP A 259 10.12 -15.47 -14.89
N GLU A 260 8.81 -15.66 -14.70
CA GLU A 260 8.17 -16.98 -14.56
C GLU A 260 8.03 -17.72 -15.91
N ASP A 261 7.62 -17.03 -16.99
CA ASP A 261 7.49 -17.57 -18.34
C ASP A 261 7.93 -16.56 -19.43
N ASN A 262 9.20 -16.67 -19.84
CA ASN A 262 9.77 -15.81 -20.86
C ASN A 262 9.12 -15.96 -22.25
N SER A 263 8.32 -17.01 -22.51
CA SER A 263 7.56 -17.14 -23.77
C SER A 263 6.42 -16.11 -23.86
N MET A 264 5.94 -15.62 -22.72
CA MET A 264 4.87 -14.63 -22.61
C MET A 264 5.32 -13.19 -22.90
N TYR A 265 6.63 -12.93 -23.06
CA TYR A 265 7.22 -11.59 -23.24
C TYR A 265 6.44 -10.70 -24.22
N ASN A 266 6.24 -11.17 -25.46
CA ASN A 266 5.57 -10.37 -26.50
C ASN A 266 4.10 -10.08 -26.14
N GLN A 267 3.40 -11.03 -25.51
CA GLN A 267 2.00 -10.86 -25.12
C GLN A 267 1.89 -9.85 -23.96
N VAL A 268 2.78 -9.95 -22.98
CA VAL A 268 2.85 -9.04 -21.82
C VAL A 268 3.18 -7.62 -22.24
N MET A 269 4.15 -7.44 -23.16
CA MET A 269 4.48 -6.11 -23.69
C MET A 269 3.33 -5.52 -24.52
N GLN A 270 2.69 -6.32 -25.38
CA GLN A 270 1.49 -5.87 -26.10
C GLN A 270 0.36 -5.47 -25.14
N ALA A 271 0.13 -6.25 -24.07
CA ALA A 271 -0.91 -5.94 -23.09
C ALA A 271 -0.61 -4.64 -22.32
N LEU A 272 0.66 -4.35 -21.97
CA LEU A 272 1.06 -3.06 -21.39
C LEU A 272 0.73 -1.89 -22.33
N GLU A 273 1.00 -2.03 -23.63
CA GLU A 273 0.68 -1.01 -24.65
C GLU A 273 -0.84 -0.81 -24.84
N THR A 274 -1.63 -1.90 -24.83
CA THR A 274 -3.09 -1.84 -25.02
C THR A 274 -3.89 -1.59 -23.74
N ASN A 275 -3.26 -1.56 -22.57
CA ASN A 275 -3.89 -1.51 -21.24
C ASN A 275 -4.84 -2.72 -20.99
N GLU A 276 -4.57 -3.86 -21.63
CA GLU A 276 -5.36 -5.09 -21.53
C GLU A 276 -4.85 -6.04 -20.43
N SER A 277 -5.57 -7.11 -20.13
CA SER A 277 -5.17 -8.14 -19.17
C SER A 277 -5.23 -9.52 -19.80
N ILE A 278 -4.23 -10.36 -19.54
CA ILE A 278 -4.01 -11.64 -20.21
C ILE A 278 -4.58 -12.78 -19.37
N LYS A 279 -5.21 -13.74 -20.04
CA LYS A 279 -5.61 -15.02 -19.46
C LYS A 279 -4.92 -16.18 -20.18
N TYR A 280 -4.66 -17.25 -19.44
CA TYR A 280 -4.31 -18.55 -20.01
C TYR A 280 -5.53 -19.23 -20.65
N GLU A 281 -5.28 -20.31 -21.40
CA GLU A 281 -6.30 -21.13 -22.05
C GLU A 281 -7.33 -21.75 -21.06
N ASP A 282 -6.95 -21.90 -19.79
CA ASP A 282 -7.83 -22.38 -18.71
C ASP A 282 -8.62 -21.27 -17.99
N GLU A 283 -8.72 -20.10 -18.64
CA GLU A 283 -9.34 -18.85 -18.18
C GLU A 283 -8.74 -18.20 -16.92
N LYS A 284 -7.69 -18.76 -16.32
CA LYS A 284 -6.97 -18.12 -15.22
C LYS A 284 -6.24 -16.88 -15.72
N TRP A 285 -6.19 -15.85 -14.88
CA TRP A 285 -5.42 -14.65 -15.17
C TRP A 285 -3.93 -14.94 -15.18
N ALA A 286 -3.27 -14.64 -16.31
CA ALA A 286 -1.82 -14.69 -16.47
C ALA A 286 -1.19 -13.35 -16.08
N PHE A 287 -1.81 -12.24 -16.50
CA PHE A 287 -1.35 -10.89 -16.19
C PHE A 287 -2.55 -9.96 -15.98
N VAL A 288 -2.58 -9.25 -14.84
CA VAL A 288 -3.60 -8.24 -14.54
C VAL A 288 -2.93 -6.93 -14.17
N GLN A 289 -3.26 -5.89 -14.93
CA GLN A 289 -2.70 -4.56 -14.74
C GLN A 289 -3.75 -3.59 -14.20
N TYR A 290 -3.31 -2.48 -13.61
CA TYR A 290 -4.19 -1.38 -13.25
C TYR A 290 -4.56 -0.58 -14.48
N ASP A 291 -5.84 -0.20 -14.57
CA ASP A 291 -6.33 0.73 -15.58
C ASP A 291 -5.78 2.15 -15.35
N VAL A 292 -4.63 2.44 -15.93
CA VAL A 292 -3.99 3.77 -15.91
C VAL A 292 -4.75 4.74 -16.82
N MET A 293 -5.46 4.25 -17.84
CA MET A 293 -6.19 5.08 -18.79
C MET A 293 -7.28 5.93 -18.10
N SER A 294 -7.96 5.38 -17.10
CA SER A 294 -8.90 6.13 -16.25
C SER A 294 -8.28 7.39 -15.61
N TYR A 295 -7.00 7.32 -15.19
CA TYR A 295 -6.27 8.45 -14.65
C TYR A 295 -5.82 9.43 -15.74
N ILE A 296 -5.42 8.95 -16.92
CA ILE A 296 -5.04 9.79 -18.07
C ILE A 296 -6.23 10.64 -18.55
N THR A 297 -7.40 10.03 -18.79
CA THR A 297 -8.62 10.76 -19.17
C THR A 297 -9.01 11.79 -18.10
N ARG A 298 -8.78 11.49 -16.82
CA ARG A 298 -9.02 12.43 -15.73
C ARG A 298 -8.03 13.58 -15.71
N LEU A 299 -6.75 13.32 -16.01
CA LEU A 299 -5.69 14.31 -16.11
C LEU A 299 -5.99 15.36 -17.18
N GLU A 300 -6.34 14.92 -18.39
CA GLU A 300 -6.74 15.79 -19.50
C GLU A 300 -7.94 16.67 -19.12
N LYS A 301 -8.97 16.07 -18.52
CA LYS A 301 -10.14 16.79 -18.03
C LYS A 301 -9.79 17.80 -16.94
N ALA A 302 -8.82 17.51 -16.07
CA ALA A 302 -8.34 18.46 -15.07
C ALA A 302 -7.56 19.62 -15.68
N GLN A 303 -6.69 19.37 -16.67
CA GLN A 303 -5.96 20.39 -17.42
C GLN A 303 -6.91 21.34 -18.16
N THR A 304 -7.84 20.82 -18.96
CA THR A 304 -8.81 21.68 -19.70
C THR A 304 -9.68 22.55 -18.79
N LEU A 305 -9.92 22.11 -17.54
CA LEU A 305 -10.65 22.90 -16.53
C LEU A 305 -9.76 23.93 -15.82
N LEU A 306 -8.46 23.64 -15.65
CA LEU A 306 -7.46 24.61 -15.21
C LEU A 306 -7.33 25.77 -16.20
N ASP A 307 -7.16 25.46 -17.49
CA ASP A 307 -6.99 26.49 -18.53
C ASP A 307 -8.24 27.38 -18.64
N LYS A 308 -9.44 26.78 -18.64
CA LYS A 308 -10.72 27.52 -18.57
C LYS A 308 -10.85 28.39 -17.30
N SER A 309 -10.20 28.02 -16.20
CA SER A 309 -10.23 28.81 -14.96
C SER A 309 -9.26 29.99 -14.97
N LYS A 310 -8.15 29.89 -15.73
CA LYS A 310 -7.19 30.97 -15.96
C LYS A 310 -7.76 32.00 -16.93
N ASN A 311 -8.26 31.55 -18.08
CA ASN A 311 -8.84 32.40 -19.13
C ASN A 311 -10.15 33.11 -18.72
N LYS A 312 -10.65 32.90 -17.49
CA LYS A 312 -11.80 33.60 -16.90
C LYS A 312 -11.38 34.67 -15.87
N LYS A 313 -10.09 34.75 -15.52
CA LYS A 313 -9.52 35.76 -14.62
C LYS A 313 -8.82 36.90 -15.38
N GLU A 314 -8.62 36.72 -16.69
CA GLU A 314 -8.19 37.73 -17.67
C GLU A 314 -9.42 38.43 -18.27
#